data_AF-A0A6N7PN88-F1
#
_entry.id   AF-A0A6N7PN88-F1
#
_cell.length_a   1.000
_cell.length_b   1.000
_cell.length_c   1.000
_cell.angle_alpha   90.00
_cell.angle_beta   90.00
_cell.angle_gamma   90.00
#
_symmetry.space_group_name_H-M   'P 1'
#
loop_
_entity.id
_entity.type
_entity.pdbx_description
1 polymer ?
#
loop_
_entity_poly.entity_id
_entity_poly.type
_entity_poly.pdbx_seq_one_letter_code
_entity_poly.pdbx_strand_id
1 'polypeptide(L)'
;MPTPRPPLSPWFAALLPFVACDPGSAAPEPLARVASPLVATEEADLLAPDGDPSDFFGSSVALSGDTAIVGAPDEDTKGTDAGAAYVFVRTNGSWQEQQKLVASDGGPGQWFGRAVAIEGDVAVVGAPRGQGAVPGSGAAYVFVRTNGTWEEQQKVFGADGEPGDTMGQAVALAGGALALGAPSENTKGADAGAVYVFVENGGTFTQQKKLLSADGQAGDRLGASVGFSGQTVLAGAPGDDDAGTDAGAAYVFVGGGAVWSQQKKFVAADGQAGDIFGTAVALEGDVAVVGAPLANAAGGDAGAGYVFTRAGLTWANAGKLVPAALGADDRLGTSVAITEGRVILGALLDDTNGSNAGAAYVFTESGAGWSEELLLVAGDGTAGDAFGFSVAIDGDTALVGAYLEDDAGTNAGAAYVFVLKSEAGEPCDVAASCASGFCVDGVCCDSACDLGACDACSVAAGASVDGACAVLTGNPCDDGDACTTGDTCAEGVCTSGPPKDCGGGACMDGQCMTESDAGADADAGADAGADAGAGADEAVLVTGGACRTSGGADGRPGWFFLTLLAAALRRTSRSGRGSPRAT
;
A
#
# COMPACT_ATOMS: atom_id res chain seq x y z
N MET A 1 38.96 -33.95 48.83
CA MET A 1 40.37 -33.70 49.22
C MET A 1 41.14 -33.25 47.99
N PRO A 2 42.05 -32.27 48.09
CA PRO A 2 42.69 -31.64 46.92
C PRO A 2 44.16 -32.06 46.71
N THR A 3 44.74 -31.55 45.61
CA THR A 3 46.18 -31.43 45.25
C THR A 3 46.95 -32.73 44.90
N PRO A 4 48.07 -32.69 44.11
CA PRO A 4 48.85 -31.49 43.73
C PRO A 4 49.26 -31.27 42.24
N ARG A 5 49.66 -30.00 42.03
CA ARG A 5 50.55 -29.38 41.02
C ARG A 5 51.91 -30.14 40.87
N PRO A 6 52.87 -29.81 39.95
CA PRO A 6 53.22 -28.47 39.46
C PRO A 6 53.75 -28.39 37.98
N PRO A 7 54.67 -27.48 37.57
CA PRO A 7 54.43 -26.54 36.47
C PRO A 7 55.35 -26.79 35.26
N LEU A 8 55.44 -25.85 34.30
CA LEU A 8 56.70 -25.27 33.76
C LEU A 8 56.45 -24.38 32.52
N SER A 9 56.95 -23.14 32.60
CA SER A 9 57.53 -22.39 31.47
C SER A 9 59.04 -22.27 31.77
N PRO A 10 59.92 -21.60 30.98
CA PRO A 10 59.77 -20.91 29.68
C PRO A 10 60.91 -21.19 28.63
N TRP A 11 60.94 -20.37 27.55
CA TRP A 11 62.06 -19.98 26.63
C TRP A 11 62.11 -20.52 25.18
N PHE A 12 61.85 -19.58 24.24
CA PHE A 12 62.53 -19.29 22.96
C PHE A 12 62.93 -20.39 21.95
N ALA A 13 62.40 -20.27 20.73
CA ALA A 13 63.18 -20.26 19.49
C ALA A 13 62.46 -19.44 18.40
N ALA A 14 63.18 -18.58 17.69
CA ALA A 14 62.63 -17.79 16.57
C ALA A 14 62.94 -18.47 15.23
N LEU A 15 61.96 -18.49 14.32
CA LEU A 15 62.13 -18.87 12.92
C LEU A 15 61.32 -17.93 12.03
N LEU A 16 62.00 -17.21 11.15
CA LEU A 16 61.41 -16.39 10.09
C LEU A 16 60.88 -17.29 8.96
N PRO A 17 59.72 -16.98 8.37
CA PRO A 17 59.43 -17.35 6.99
C PRO A 17 59.62 -16.15 6.04
N PHE A 18 60.04 -16.52 4.85
CA PHE A 18 60.35 -15.70 3.69
C PHE A 18 59.30 -14.64 3.32
N VAL A 19 59.78 -13.46 2.91
CA VAL A 19 59.02 -12.52 2.09
C VAL A 19 58.80 -13.14 0.70
N ALA A 20 57.55 -13.42 0.36
CA ALA A 20 57.12 -13.59 -1.02
C ALA A 20 56.50 -12.26 -1.49
N CYS A 21 56.87 -11.81 -2.68
CA CYS A 21 56.32 -10.62 -3.30
C CYS A 21 55.18 -11.06 -4.22
N ASP A 22 53.94 -10.68 -3.92
CA ASP A 22 52.77 -10.97 -4.76
C ASP A 22 52.25 -9.66 -5.39
N PRO A 23 52.47 -9.43 -6.69
CA PRO A 23 51.98 -8.25 -7.40
C PRO A 23 50.57 -8.52 -7.95
N GLY A 24 49.56 -8.61 -7.07
CA GLY A 24 48.24 -9.10 -7.49
C GLY A 24 47.03 -8.76 -6.62
N SER A 25 47.18 -8.07 -5.49
CA SER A 25 46.01 -7.62 -4.72
C SER A 25 45.43 -6.33 -5.32
N ALA A 26 44.59 -6.47 -6.35
CA ALA A 26 43.48 -5.54 -6.47
C ALA A 26 42.71 -5.58 -5.14
N ALA A 27 42.46 -4.43 -4.54
CA ALA A 27 41.47 -4.37 -3.47
C ALA A 27 40.15 -4.92 -4.05
N PRO A 28 39.33 -5.66 -3.28
CA PRO A 28 37.95 -5.81 -3.69
C PRO A 28 37.41 -4.39 -3.86
N GLU A 29 36.93 -4.06 -5.07
CA GLU A 29 36.19 -2.82 -5.24
C GLU A 29 35.06 -2.84 -4.21
N PRO A 30 34.74 -1.70 -3.55
CA PRO A 30 33.56 -1.66 -2.70
C PRO A 30 32.41 -2.14 -3.58
N LEU A 31 31.74 -3.22 -3.16
CA LEU A 31 30.50 -3.64 -3.80
C LEU A 31 29.65 -2.38 -3.86
N ALA A 32 29.35 -1.93 -5.09
CA ALA A 32 28.48 -0.79 -5.28
C ALA A 32 27.21 -1.15 -4.53
N ARG A 33 26.94 -0.42 -3.44
CA ARG A 33 25.67 -0.53 -2.74
C ARG A 33 24.68 -0.07 -3.78
N VAL A 34 23.95 -1.01 -4.38
CA VAL A 34 22.83 -0.69 -5.25
C VAL A 34 21.97 0.23 -4.40
N ALA A 35 21.77 1.47 -4.87
CA ALA A 35 20.93 2.40 -4.15
C ALA A 35 19.54 1.75 -4.04
N SER A 36 18.89 1.87 -2.88
CA SER A 36 17.51 1.41 -2.77
C SER A 36 16.70 2.09 -3.88
N PRO A 37 15.86 1.34 -4.63
CA PRO A 37 15.01 1.91 -5.67
C PRO A 37 13.93 2.83 -5.09
N LEU A 38 13.74 2.79 -3.76
CA LEU A 38 12.84 3.65 -3.02
C LEU A 38 13.62 4.50 -2.01
N VAL A 39 13.08 5.69 -1.73
CA VAL A 39 13.39 6.50 -0.55
C VAL A 39 12.09 6.75 0.23
N ALA A 40 12.17 6.59 1.54
CA ALA A 40 11.13 7.00 2.47
C ALA A 40 11.34 8.44 2.92
N THR A 41 10.26 9.22 3.01
CA THR A 41 10.22 10.51 3.71
C THR A 41 9.11 10.46 4.75
N GLU A 42 9.45 10.73 6.01
CA GLU A 42 8.49 11.02 7.07
C GLU A 42 7.80 12.35 6.75
N GLU A 43 6.47 12.33 6.59
CA GLU A 43 5.68 13.52 6.24
C GLU A 43 4.99 14.13 7.46
N ALA A 44 4.54 13.30 8.41
CA ALA A 44 3.80 13.77 9.58
C ALA A 44 3.80 12.75 10.72
N ASP A 45 3.87 13.30 11.93
CA ASP A 45 3.67 12.58 13.19
C ASP A 45 2.24 12.87 13.66
N LEU A 46 1.43 11.82 13.76
CA LEU A 46 0.04 11.90 14.19
C LEU A 46 -0.02 11.63 15.70
N LEU A 47 -0.58 12.58 16.43
CA LEU A 47 -0.83 12.51 17.87
C LEU A 47 -2.33 12.76 18.13
N ALA A 48 -2.90 12.13 19.15
CA ALA A 48 -4.22 12.47 19.65
C ALA A 48 -4.20 13.89 20.28
N PRO A 49 -4.98 14.88 19.80
CA PRO A 49 -4.96 16.24 20.37
C PRO A 49 -5.49 16.34 21.81
N ASP A 50 -6.19 15.28 22.26
CA ASP A 50 -6.66 15.09 23.63
C ASP A 50 -6.09 13.81 24.28
N GLY A 51 -4.97 13.30 23.77
CA GLY A 51 -4.32 12.09 24.29
C GLY A 51 -3.82 12.26 25.72
N ASP A 52 -4.22 11.36 26.60
CA ASP A 52 -3.76 11.25 27.98
C ASP A 52 -2.74 10.07 28.13
N PRO A 53 -1.94 10.04 29.21
CA PRO A 53 -0.95 8.98 29.41
C PRO A 53 -1.59 7.59 29.49
N SER A 54 -1.06 6.65 28.70
CA SER A 54 -1.53 5.26 28.57
C SER A 54 -2.86 5.07 27.82
N ASP A 55 -3.28 6.04 26.99
CA ASP A 55 -4.32 5.82 25.96
C ASP A 55 -3.86 4.84 24.85
N PHE A 56 -2.54 4.66 24.70
CA PHE A 56 -1.88 3.78 23.72
C PHE A 56 -2.30 4.04 22.26
N PHE A 57 -2.39 5.31 21.86
CA PHE A 57 -2.64 5.73 20.49
C PHE A 57 -1.57 5.12 19.55
N GLY A 58 -1.97 4.61 18.39
CA GLY A 58 -1.07 3.85 17.51
C GLY A 58 -1.09 2.33 17.76
N SER A 59 -1.89 1.85 18.71
CA SER A 59 -2.12 0.41 18.93
C SER A 59 -2.71 -0.30 17.70
N SER A 60 -3.46 0.41 16.85
CA SER A 60 -3.86 -0.09 15.54
C SER A 60 -3.96 1.05 14.54
N VAL A 61 -3.66 0.78 13.27
CA VAL A 61 -3.66 1.77 12.18
C VAL A 61 -4.29 1.21 10.91
N ALA A 62 -4.93 2.06 10.11
CA ALA A 62 -5.42 1.73 8.78
C ALA A 62 -5.39 2.97 7.86
N LEU A 63 -5.22 2.74 6.55
CA LEU A 63 -5.17 3.78 5.51
C LEU A 63 -6.18 3.50 4.40
N SER A 64 -6.74 4.56 3.81
CA SER A 64 -7.37 4.53 2.49
C SER A 64 -7.23 5.90 1.83
N GLY A 65 -6.33 5.99 0.85
CA GLY A 65 -5.87 7.22 0.21
C GLY A 65 -5.41 8.26 1.23
N ASP A 66 -5.94 9.47 1.09
CA ASP A 66 -5.68 10.61 1.98
C ASP A 66 -6.40 10.52 3.35
N THR A 67 -6.84 9.34 3.79
CA THR A 67 -7.52 9.13 5.08
C THR A 67 -6.84 8.04 5.89
N ALA A 68 -6.53 8.36 7.15
CA ALA A 68 -5.93 7.46 8.13
C ALA A 68 -6.87 7.28 9.32
N ILE A 69 -6.88 6.09 9.92
CA ILE A 69 -7.51 5.83 11.21
C ILE A 69 -6.47 5.26 12.16
N VAL A 70 -6.42 5.81 13.38
CA VAL A 70 -5.52 5.36 14.43
C VAL A 70 -6.32 5.03 15.70
N GLY A 71 -6.13 3.84 16.25
CA GLY A 71 -6.79 3.37 17.47
C GLY A 71 -6.02 3.72 18.75
N ALA A 72 -6.77 4.12 19.78
CA ALA A 72 -6.32 4.35 21.16
C ALA A 72 -7.24 3.53 22.10
N PRO A 73 -6.96 2.23 22.30
CA PRO A 73 -7.90 1.29 22.90
C PRO A 73 -8.21 1.55 24.38
N ASP A 74 -7.34 2.26 25.09
CA ASP A 74 -7.46 2.47 26.53
C ASP A 74 -7.92 3.91 26.87
N GLU A 75 -8.35 4.68 25.86
CA GLU A 75 -8.87 6.05 25.99
C GLU A 75 -10.14 6.16 26.88
N ASP A 76 -10.21 7.22 27.69
CA ASP A 76 -11.11 7.32 28.84
C ASP A 76 -12.44 8.09 28.63
N THR A 77 -12.73 8.67 27.46
CA THR A 77 -13.92 9.53 27.21
C THR A 77 -15.25 8.85 27.54
N LYS A 78 -15.34 7.52 27.35
CA LYS A 78 -16.53 6.72 27.67
C LYS A 78 -16.43 5.96 29.01
N GLY A 79 -15.43 6.29 29.82
CA GLY A 79 -15.05 5.61 31.06
C GLY A 79 -13.77 4.81 30.90
N THR A 80 -13.19 4.37 32.02
CA THR A 80 -11.83 3.81 32.08
C THR A 80 -11.58 2.67 31.09
N ASP A 81 -10.56 2.81 30.23
CA ASP A 81 -10.18 1.86 29.17
C ASP A 81 -11.33 1.54 28.18
N ALA A 82 -12.20 2.51 27.90
CA ALA A 82 -13.33 2.31 26.98
C ALA A 82 -12.89 2.32 25.51
N GLY A 83 -11.94 3.20 25.18
CA GLY A 83 -11.25 3.30 23.90
C GLY A 83 -11.89 4.23 22.87
N ALA A 84 -11.04 4.75 21.98
CA ALA A 84 -11.36 5.62 20.88
C ALA A 84 -10.60 5.22 19.59
N ALA A 85 -11.04 5.78 18.46
CA ALA A 85 -10.27 5.76 17.22
C ALA A 85 -10.36 7.14 16.56
N TYR A 86 -9.25 7.64 16.03
CA TYR A 86 -9.12 9.00 15.49
C TYR A 86 -8.95 8.94 13.98
N VAL A 87 -9.76 9.71 13.25
CA VAL A 87 -9.62 9.85 11.80
C VAL A 87 -8.79 11.08 11.48
N PHE A 88 -7.73 10.91 10.70
CA PHE A 88 -6.92 11.99 10.13
C PHE A 88 -7.11 12.05 8.62
N VAL A 89 -7.05 13.25 8.05
CA VAL A 89 -7.15 13.46 6.59
C VAL A 89 -5.98 14.31 6.11
N ARG A 90 -5.31 13.88 5.04
CA ARG A 90 -4.32 14.67 4.32
C ARG A 90 -5.03 15.70 3.45
N THR A 91 -4.74 16.98 3.66
CA THR A 91 -5.27 18.08 2.82
C THR A 91 -4.12 19.01 2.46
N ASN A 92 -3.87 19.20 1.16
CA ASN A 92 -2.76 20.01 0.63
C ASN A 92 -1.36 19.60 1.15
N GLY A 93 -1.12 18.29 1.36
CA GLY A 93 0.16 17.78 1.88
C GLY A 93 0.36 18.04 3.38
N SER A 94 -0.72 18.05 4.15
CA SER A 94 -0.66 18.10 5.62
C SER A 94 -1.79 17.27 6.22
N TRP A 95 -1.46 16.39 7.15
CA TRP A 95 -2.42 15.60 7.91
C TRP A 95 -3.01 16.41 9.05
N GLN A 96 -4.32 16.30 9.28
CA GLN A 96 -5.05 16.94 10.38
C GLN A 96 -6.10 15.98 10.92
N GLU A 97 -6.39 16.01 12.23
CA GLU A 97 -7.53 15.27 12.79
C GLU A 97 -8.84 15.81 12.17
N GLN A 98 -9.61 14.91 11.58
CA GLN A 98 -10.96 15.17 11.11
C GLN A 98 -11.99 14.91 12.22
N GLN A 99 -11.84 13.79 12.96
CA GLN A 99 -12.83 13.37 13.96
C GLN A 99 -12.33 12.23 14.87
N LYS A 100 -12.46 12.39 16.19
CA LYS A 100 -12.49 11.31 17.19
C LYS A 100 -13.80 10.50 17.11
N LEU A 101 -13.67 9.19 16.94
CA LEU A 101 -14.74 8.19 16.94
C LEU A 101 -14.78 7.45 18.28
N VAL A 102 -15.99 7.20 18.77
CA VAL A 102 -16.27 6.45 20.00
C VAL A 102 -17.57 5.66 19.82
N ALA A 103 -17.66 4.47 20.40
CA ALA A 103 -18.89 3.68 20.39
C ALA A 103 -20.07 4.43 21.05
N SER A 104 -21.25 4.36 20.43
CA SER A 104 -22.49 4.95 20.92
C SER A 104 -22.91 4.40 22.29
N ASP A 105 -22.62 3.12 22.56
CA ASP A 105 -22.79 2.42 23.83
C ASP A 105 -21.48 1.98 24.51
N GLY A 106 -20.38 2.68 24.16
CA GLY A 106 -19.08 2.51 24.79
C GLY A 106 -19.12 2.68 26.32
N GLY A 107 -18.22 1.98 27.00
CA GLY A 107 -18.12 1.95 28.45
C GLY A 107 -16.82 1.26 28.91
N PRO A 108 -16.55 1.21 30.22
CA PRO A 108 -15.24 0.84 30.73
C PRO A 108 -14.74 -0.54 30.30
N GLY A 109 -13.45 -0.64 29.94
CA GLY A 109 -12.77 -1.88 29.59
C GLY A 109 -13.27 -2.56 28.32
N GLN A 110 -13.91 -1.83 27.40
CA GLN A 110 -14.45 -2.36 26.15
C GLN A 110 -13.41 -2.40 25.01
N TRP A 111 -12.35 -1.61 25.11
CA TRP A 111 -11.22 -1.54 24.17
C TRP A 111 -11.62 -1.21 22.73
N PHE A 112 -12.51 -0.23 22.55
CA PHE A 112 -12.84 0.29 21.22
C PHE A 112 -11.61 0.94 20.58
N GLY A 113 -11.29 0.60 19.34
CA GLY A 113 -10.03 1.03 18.71
C GLY A 113 -8.90 0.00 18.83
N ARG A 114 -9.16 -1.18 19.41
CA ARG A 114 -8.19 -2.28 19.43
C ARG A 114 -7.81 -2.79 18.04
N ALA A 115 -8.72 -2.66 17.08
CA ALA A 115 -8.46 -2.92 15.66
C ALA A 115 -9.30 -1.94 14.83
N VAL A 116 -8.73 -1.45 13.72
CA VAL A 116 -9.38 -0.51 12.79
C VAL A 116 -9.19 -0.99 11.36
N ALA A 117 -10.17 -0.70 10.50
CA ALA A 117 -10.08 -0.89 9.05
C ALA A 117 -10.86 0.22 8.33
N ILE A 118 -10.45 0.59 7.13
CA ILE A 118 -11.10 1.62 6.30
C ILE A 118 -11.03 1.24 4.82
N GLU A 119 -12.13 1.49 4.09
CA GLU A 119 -12.23 1.36 2.63
C GLU A 119 -13.04 2.57 2.12
N GLY A 120 -12.36 3.59 1.60
CA GLY A 120 -12.97 4.83 1.12
C GLY A 120 -13.74 5.61 2.19
N ASP A 121 -15.08 5.57 2.11
CA ASP A 121 -15.99 6.25 3.04
C ASP A 121 -16.56 5.33 4.14
N VAL A 122 -16.10 4.08 4.24
CA VAL A 122 -16.53 3.12 5.28
C VAL A 122 -15.37 2.79 6.20
N ALA A 123 -15.58 2.94 7.50
CA ALA A 123 -14.63 2.60 8.54
C ALA A 123 -15.25 1.59 9.51
N VAL A 124 -14.45 0.66 10.02
CA VAL A 124 -14.88 -0.32 11.01
C VAL A 124 -13.91 -0.36 12.17
N VAL A 125 -14.43 -0.20 13.39
CA VAL A 125 -13.64 -0.18 14.62
C VAL A 125 -14.07 -1.31 15.55
N GLY A 126 -13.11 -2.15 15.94
CA GLY A 126 -13.32 -3.28 16.85
C GLY A 126 -13.32 -2.88 18.31
N ALA A 127 -14.18 -3.52 19.10
CA ALA A 127 -14.23 -3.45 20.56
C ALA A 127 -14.41 -4.87 21.12
N PRO A 128 -13.32 -5.64 21.35
CA PRO A 128 -13.39 -7.05 21.73
C PRO A 128 -14.11 -7.32 23.05
N ARG A 129 -14.29 -6.32 23.91
CA ARG A 129 -15.09 -6.44 25.15
C ARG A 129 -16.41 -5.65 25.10
N GLY A 130 -16.77 -5.17 23.91
CA GLY A 130 -17.98 -4.42 23.65
C GLY A 130 -19.30 -5.16 23.91
N GLN A 131 -20.40 -4.41 23.86
CA GLN A 131 -21.76 -4.91 24.07
C GLN A 131 -22.30 -5.61 22.81
N GLY A 132 -21.84 -6.83 22.53
CA GLY A 132 -22.27 -7.63 21.37
C GLY A 132 -23.64 -8.28 21.55
N ALA A 133 -23.76 -9.57 21.25
CA ALA A 133 -24.99 -10.34 21.49
C ALA A 133 -25.31 -10.42 23.00
N VAL A 134 -24.27 -10.47 23.82
CA VAL A 134 -24.29 -10.34 25.28
C VAL A 134 -23.13 -9.44 25.73
N PRO A 135 -23.20 -8.84 26.94
CA PRO A 135 -22.10 -8.01 27.45
C PRO A 135 -20.77 -8.76 27.49
N GLY A 136 -19.74 -8.19 26.85
CA GLY A 136 -18.40 -8.79 26.80
C GLY A 136 -18.20 -9.89 25.77
N SER A 137 -19.15 -10.16 24.86
CA SER A 137 -18.89 -11.04 23.69
C SER A 137 -18.03 -10.38 22.61
N GLY A 138 -17.86 -9.06 22.69
CA GLY A 138 -17.22 -8.25 21.67
C GLY A 138 -18.17 -7.84 20.54
N ALA A 139 -17.82 -6.75 19.87
CA ALA A 139 -18.52 -6.17 18.74
C ALA A 139 -17.52 -5.41 17.84
N ALA A 140 -17.98 -5.01 16.65
CA ALA A 140 -17.36 -3.93 15.89
C ALA A 140 -18.42 -2.91 15.47
N TYR A 141 -17.97 -1.70 15.15
CA TYR A 141 -18.81 -0.54 14.88
C TYR A 141 -18.45 0.02 13.51
N VAL A 142 -19.45 0.12 12.63
CA VAL A 142 -19.34 0.62 11.26
C VAL A 142 -19.69 2.10 11.27
N PHE A 143 -18.73 2.92 10.85
CA PHE A 143 -18.89 4.35 10.62
C PHE A 143 -18.88 4.64 9.12
N VAL A 144 -19.73 5.56 8.68
CA VAL A 144 -19.77 5.99 7.27
C VAL A 144 -19.56 7.50 7.18
N ARG A 145 -18.65 7.91 6.29
CA ARG A 145 -18.38 9.32 6.00
C ARG A 145 -19.43 9.87 5.06
N THR A 146 -20.18 10.88 5.51
CA THR A 146 -21.14 11.62 4.69
C THR A 146 -20.84 13.12 4.79
N ASN A 147 -20.56 13.76 3.66
CA ASN A 147 -20.18 15.19 3.59
C ASN A 147 -19.01 15.60 4.50
N GLY A 148 -18.05 14.70 4.75
CA GLY A 148 -16.89 14.95 5.61
C GLY A 148 -17.09 14.67 7.10
N THR A 149 -18.25 14.17 7.52
CA THR A 149 -18.53 13.74 8.90
C THR A 149 -18.71 12.23 8.96
N TRP A 150 -18.12 11.58 9.97
CA TRP A 150 -18.30 10.15 10.23
C TRP A 150 -19.46 9.93 11.21
N GLU A 151 -20.44 9.13 10.81
CA GLU A 151 -21.57 8.74 11.66
C GLU A 151 -21.55 7.22 11.92
N GLU A 152 -21.76 6.80 13.17
CA GLU A 152 -21.96 5.37 13.49
C GLU A 152 -23.25 4.89 12.84
N GLN A 153 -23.12 4.11 11.77
CA GLN A 153 -24.25 3.59 11.02
C GLN A 153 -24.79 2.30 11.66
N GLN A 154 -23.90 1.45 12.18
CA GLN A 154 -24.26 0.11 12.65
C GLN A 154 -23.25 -0.46 13.64
N LYS A 155 -23.74 -1.11 14.70
CA LYS A 155 -22.98 -2.09 15.49
C LYS A 155 -23.19 -3.50 14.94
N VAL A 156 -22.10 -4.24 14.72
CA VAL A 156 -22.08 -5.63 14.23
C VAL A 156 -21.49 -6.57 15.28
N PHE A 157 -22.07 -7.76 15.40
CA PHE A 157 -21.66 -8.82 16.34
C PHE A 157 -22.21 -10.17 15.86
N GLY A 158 -21.60 -11.27 16.32
CA GLY A 158 -22.07 -12.63 16.04
C GLY A 158 -23.33 -12.94 16.83
N ALA A 159 -24.35 -13.48 16.18
CA ALA A 159 -25.64 -13.80 16.81
C ALA A 159 -25.55 -14.90 17.89
N ASP A 160 -24.47 -15.68 17.87
CA ASP A 160 -24.11 -16.75 18.80
C ASP A 160 -22.94 -16.38 19.73
N GLY A 161 -22.58 -15.10 19.84
CA GLY A 161 -21.49 -14.65 20.70
C GLY A 161 -21.79 -14.81 22.20
N GLU A 162 -20.86 -15.41 22.93
CA GLU A 162 -20.90 -15.63 24.38
C GLU A 162 -19.89 -14.72 25.11
N PRO A 163 -20.00 -14.50 26.43
CA PRO A 163 -19.12 -13.58 27.16
C PRO A 163 -17.68 -14.07 27.14
N GLY A 164 -16.78 -13.24 26.60
CA GLY A 164 -15.36 -13.56 26.45
C GLY A 164 -14.95 -14.06 25.07
N ASP A 165 -15.84 -14.22 24.09
CA ASP A 165 -15.45 -14.67 22.73
C ASP A 165 -14.53 -13.66 21.99
N THR A 166 -14.45 -12.40 22.44
CA THR A 166 -13.59 -11.32 21.92
C THR A 166 -13.80 -10.93 20.45
N MET A 167 -15.05 -10.94 19.95
CA MET A 167 -15.29 -10.49 18.57
C MET A 167 -14.89 -9.03 18.35
N GLY A 168 -14.15 -8.77 17.28
CA GLY A 168 -13.59 -7.45 17.00
C GLY A 168 -12.18 -7.26 17.54
N GLN A 169 -11.53 -8.32 18.03
CA GLN A 169 -10.09 -8.34 18.34
C GLN A 169 -9.22 -8.08 17.08
N ALA A 170 -9.72 -8.49 15.92
CA ALA A 170 -9.16 -8.19 14.60
C ALA A 170 -10.30 -7.86 13.62
N VAL A 171 -10.04 -6.97 12.67
CA VAL A 171 -11.01 -6.40 11.73
C VAL A 171 -10.36 -6.32 10.35
N ALA A 172 -11.03 -6.82 9.31
CA ALA A 172 -10.62 -6.63 7.92
C ALA A 172 -11.83 -6.33 7.02
N LEU A 173 -11.72 -5.28 6.21
CA LEU A 173 -12.76 -4.79 5.30
C LEU A 173 -12.25 -4.87 3.87
N ALA A 174 -13.05 -5.43 2.95
CA ALA A 174 -12.76 -5.43 1.52
C ALA A 174 -14.02 -5.63 0.67
N GLY A 175 -14.25 -4.78 -0.33
CA GLY A 175 -15.27 -4.95 -1.36
C GLY A 175 -16.70 -5.03 -0.83
N GLY A 176 -17.02 -4.28 0.24
CA GLY A 176 -18.33 -4.33 0.90
C GLY A 176 -18.57 -5.57 1.75
N ALA A 177 -17.50 -6.29 2.13
CA ALA A 177 -17.55 -7.41 3.06
C ALA A 177 -16.55 -7.21 4.21
N LEU A 178 -16.93 -7.67 5.39
CA LEU A 178 -16.22 -7.49 6.65
C LEU A 178 -15.91 -8.87 7.26
N ALA A 179 -14.70 -9.07 7.73
CA ALA A 179 -14.29 -10.24 8.50
C ALA A 179 -13.83 -9.81 9.91
N LEU A 180 -14.46 -10.37 10.94
CA LEU A 180 -14.18 -10.09 12.35
C LEU A 180 -13.57 -11.30 13.05
N GLY A 181 -12.41 -11.11 13.67
CA GLY A 181 -11.75 -12.11 14.50
C GLY A 181 -12.39 -12.20 15.88
N ALA A 182 -12.54 -13.44 16.38
CA ALA A 182 -13.00 -13.78 17.72
C ALA A 182 -12.14 -14.94 18.27
N PRO A 183 -10.88 -14.69 18.66
CA PRO A 183 -9.91 -15.74 19.00
C PRO A 183 -10.26 -16.54 20.26
N SER A 184 -11.03 -15.96 21.19
CA SER A 184 -11.52 -16.67 22.38
C SER A 184 -12.84 -17.41 22.18
N GLU A 185 -13.33 -17.56 20.95
CA GLU A 185 -14.55 -18.32 20.63
C GLU A 185 -14.37 -19.83 20.92
N ASN A 186 -15.42 -20.45 21.47
CA ASN A 186 -15.30 -21.74 22.15
C ASN A 186 -15.89 -22.97 21.42
N THR A 187 -16.40 -22.83 20.18
CA THR A 187 -17.12 -23.91 19.48
C THR A 187 -16.27 -25.18 19.24
N LYS A 188 -14.96 -25.03 19.07
CA LYS A 188 -14.02 -26.13 18.78
C LYS A 188 -13.19 -26.59 19.98
N GLY A 189 -13.22 -25.85 21.08
CA GLY A 189 -12.35 -25.99 22.25
C GLY A 189 -12.25 -24.65 22.97
N ALA A 190 -11.73 -24.62 24.19
CA ALA A 190 -11.52 -23.36 24.91
C ALA A 190 -10.51 -22.49 24.13
N ASP A 191 -10.85 -21.24 23.83
CA ASP A 191 -10.02 -20.33 23.02
C ASP A 191 -9.57 -20.92 21.66
N ALA A 192 -10.42 -21.73 21.02
CA ALA A 192 -10.13 -22.28 19.69
C ALA A 192 -10.23 -21.23 18.58
N GLY A 193 -11.14 -20.27 18.78
CA GLY A 193 -11.33 -19.11 17.92
C GLY A 193 -12.19 -19.33 16.69
N ALA A 194 -12.69 -18.23 16.15
CA ALA A 194 -13.51 -18.17 14.96
C ALA A 194 -13.29 -16.84 14.20
N VAL A 195 -13.66 -16.84 12.92
CA VAL A 195 -13.80 -15.60 12.13
C VAL A 195 -15.22 -15.47 11.61
N TYR A 196 -15.81 -14.29 11.74
CA TYR A 196 -17.18 -14.01 11.36
C TYR A 196 -17.21 -13.09 10.14
N VAL A 197 -17.78 -13.59 9.04
CA VAL A 197 -17.95 -12.82 7.81
C VAL A 197 -19.33 -12.18 7.76
N PHE A 198 -19.35 -10.87 7.56
CA PHE A 198 -20.52 -10.05 7.31
C PHE A 198 -20.45 -9.49 5.89
N VAL A 199 -21.60 -9.35 5.24
CA VAL A 199 -21.68 -8.76 3.89
C VAL A 199 -22.71 -7.63 3.91
N GLU A 200 -22.34 -6.51 3.28
CA GLU A 200 -23.22 -5.37 3.11
C GLU A 200 -24.38 -5.69 2.14
N ASN A 201 -25.59 -5.32 2.54
CA ASN A 201 -26.77 -5.42 1.70
C ASN A 201 -27.66 -4.20 1.96
N GLY A 202 -27.57 -3.22 1.05
CA GLY A 202 -28.38 -1.99 1.10
C GLY A 202 -28.04 -1.08 2.30
N GLY A 203 -26.75 -0.86 2.58
CA GLY A 203 -26.30 -0.03 3.69
C GLY A 203 -26.35 -0.72 5.06
N THR A 204 -26.43 -2.06 5.10
CA THR A 204 -26.37 -2.81 6.37
C THR A 204 -25.55 -4.08 6.21
N PHE A 205 -24.60 -4.30 7.12
CA PHE A 205 -23.80 -5.51 7.21
C PHE A 205 -24.58 -6.63 7.92
N THR A 206 -24.66 -7.80 7.30
CA THR A 206 -25.39 -8.96 7.86
C THR A 206 -24.47 -10.17 7.96
N GLN A 207 -24.52 -10.88 9.10
CA GLN A 207 -23.69 -12.07 9.33
C GLN A 207 -24.02 -13.14 8.28
N GLN A 208 -23.06 -13.42 7.41
CA GLN A 208 -23.18 -14.42 6.36
C GLN A 208 -22.65 -15.78 6.83
N LYS A 209 -21.56 -15.79 7.61
CA LYS A 209 -20.88 -17.04 7.99
C LYS A 209 -20.04 -16.90 9.27
N LYS A 210 -20.06 -17.94 10.11
CA LYS A 210 -19.00 -18.26 11.08
C LYS A 210 -18.03 -19.26 10.44
N LEU A 211 -16.75 -18.90 10.37
CA LEU A 211 -15.63 -19.69 9.87
C LEU A 211 -14.90 -20.31 11.06
N LEU A 212 -14.58 -21.60 10.92
CA LEU A 212 -13.87 -22.41 11.90
C LEU A 212 -12.85 -23.26 11.14
N SER A 213 -11.66 -23.47 11.69
CA SER A 213 -10.71 -24.45 11.19
C SER A 213 -11.30 -25.86 11.32
N ALA A 214 -11.06 -26.72 10.34
CA ALA A 214 -11.54 -28.10 10.31
C ALA A 214 -10.93 -28.90 11.48
N ASP A 215 -9.66 -28.63 11.73
CA ASP A 215 -8.72 -29.20 12.69
C ASP A 215 -8.68 -28.47 14.04
N GLY A 216 -9.31 -27.29 14.16
CA GLY A 216 -9.22 -26.43 15.35
C GLY A 216 -9.43 -27.12 16.70
N GLN A 217 -8.53 -26.82 17.64
CA GLN A 217 -8.44 -27.34 19.01
C GLN A 217 -8.45 -26.20 20.05
N ALA A 218 -8.33 -26.54 21.33
CA ALA A 218 -8.33 -25.55 22.40
C ALA A 218 -6.97 -24.84 22.52
N GLY A 219 -6.95 -23.51 22.38
CA GLY A 219 -5.75 -22.67 22.44
C GLY A 219 -5.32 -22.07 21.10
N ASP A 220 -5.78 -22.63 19.97
CA ASP A 220 -5.37 -22.24 18.62
C ASP A 220 -5.59 -20.75 18.31
N ARG A 221 -6.64 -20.14 18.88
CA ARG A 221 -7.00 -18.73 18.74
C ARG A 221 -7.18 -18.26 17.30
N LEU A 222 -7.90 -19.04 16.49
CA LEU A 222 -8.25 -18.66 15.12
C LEU A 222 -8.96 -17.30 15.08
N GLY A 223 -8.47 -16.38 14.25
CA GLY A 223 -8.96 -15.02 14.17
C GLY A 223 -8.28 -14.04 15.13
N ALA A 224 -7.14 -14.40 15.72
CA ALA A 224 -6.28 -13.44 16.43
C ALA A 224 -5.82 -12.29 15.51
N SER A 225 -5.61 -12.60 14.23
CA SER A 225 -5.43 -11.65 13.14
C SER A 225 -6.25 -12.08 11.92
N VAL A 226 -6.68 -11.13 11.10
CA VAL A 226 -7.53 -11.38 9.93
C VAL A 226 -7.13 -10.43 8.79
N GLY A 227 -7.03 -10.96 7.57
CA GLY A 227 -6.92 -10.20 6.33
C GLY A 227 -8.00 -10.64 5.34
N PHE A 228 -8.48 -9.74 4.49
CA PHE A 228 -9.57 -10.01 3.54
C PHE A 228 -9.24 -9.39 2.19
N SER A 229 -9.30 -10.16 1.11
CA SER A 229 -9.28 -9.62 -0.25
C SER A 229 -10.28 -10.35 -1.15
N GLY A 230 -11.20 -9.59 -1.75
CA GLY A 230 -12.26 -10.07 -2.64
C GLY A 230 -13.20 -11.10 -1.99
N GLN A 231 -12.87 -12.38 -2.15
CA GLN A 231 -13.64 -13.54 -1.65
C GLN A 231 -12.79 -14.52 -0.83
N THR A 232 -11.61 -14.07 -0.38
CA THR A 232 -10.65 -14.84 0.38
C THR A 232 -10.40 -14.17 1.73
N VAL A 233 -10.58 -14.91 2.82
CA VAL A 233 -10.22 -14.51 4.17
C VAL A 233 -8.99 -15.30 4.59
N LEU A 234 -7.96 -14.60 5.07
CA LEU A 234 -6.80 -15.17 5.74
C LEU A 234 -6.95 -14.92 7.24
N ALA A 235 -6.80 -15.96 8.06
CA ALA A 235 -7.01 -15.87 9.50
C ALA A 235 -5.84 -16.51 10.26
N GLY A 236 -5.18 -15.74 11.13
CA GLY A 236 -4.12 -16.23 12.00
C GLY A 236 -4.65 -17.05 13.18
N ALA A 237 -3.88 -18.06 13.58
CA ALA A 237 -4.13 -18.95 14.72
C ALA A 237 -2.78 -19.20 15.43
N PRO A 238 -2.24 -18.22 16.17
CA PRO A 238 -0.88 -18.26 16.70
C PRO A 238 -0.64 -19.31 17.79
N GLY A 239 -1.69 -19.88 18.39
CA GLY A 239 -1.59 -20.96 19.38
C GLY A 239 -1.70 -22.37 18.80
N ASP A 240 -1.83 -22.52 17.48
CA ASP A 240 -1.94 -23.82 16.80
C ASP A 240 -0.68 -24.67 17.06
N ASP A 241 -0.85 -25.90 17.54
CA ASP A 241 0.25 -26.75 18.03
C ASP A 241 0.69 -27.88 17.09
N ASP A 242 0.09 -27.99 15.89
CA ASP A 242 0.37 -29.08 14.93
C ASP A 242 1.84 -29.09 14.43
N ALA A 243 2.49 -27.93 14.39
CA ALA A 243 3.91 -27.79 14.02
C ALA A 243 4.87 -27.82 15.23
N GLY A 244 4.34 -27.92 16.44
CA GLY A 244 5.03 -27.71 17.71
C GLY A 244 4.21 -26.81 18.63
N THR A 245 4.36 -26.93 19.96
CA THR A 245 3.59 -26.16 20.94
C THR A 245 3.66 -24.65 20.66
N ASP A 246 2.51 -24.02 20.43
CA ASP A 246 2.39 -22.58 20.08
C ASP A 246 3.28 -22.17 18.89
N ALA A 247 3.54 -23.07 17.93
CA ALA A 247 4.27 -22.76 16.71
C ALA A 247 3.43 -21.88 15.76
N GLY A 248 2.10 -22.05 15.80
CA GLY A 248 1.13 -21.22 15.11
C GLY A 248 0.84 -21.63 13.66
N ALA A 249 -0.33 -21.21 13.18
CA ALA A 249 -0.82 -21.46 11.84
C ALA A 249 -1.56 -20.25 11.27
N ALA A 250 -1.79 -20.26 9.95
CA ALA A 250 -2.73 -19.35 9.30
C ALA A 250 -3.61 -20.09 8.30
N TYR A 251 -4.88 -19.68 8.22
CA TYR A 251 -5.93 -20.42 7.54
C TYR A 251 -6.54 -19.58 6.42
N VAL A 252 -6.56 -20.12 5.21
CA VAL A 252 -7.23 -19.50 4.05
C VAL A 252 -8.62 -20.08 3.93
N PHE A 253 -9.63 -19.23 4.03
CA PHE A 253 -11.02 -19.53 3.70
C PHE A 253 -11.40 -18.82 2.40
N VAL A 254 -12.01 -19.54 1.47
CA VAL A 254 -12.57 -18.97 0.24
C VAL A 254 -14.07 -19.21 0.22
N GLY A 255 -14.84 -18.22 -0.20
CA GLY A 255 -16.29 -18.33 -0.28
C GLY A 255 -16.98 -17.17 -0.96
N GLY A 256 -18.29 -17.30 -1.13
CA GLY A 256 -19.14 -16.31 -1.77
C GLY A 256 -20.62 -16.64 -1.55
N GLY A 257 -21.36 -15.67 -1.02
CA GLY A 257 -22.71 -15.95 -0.51
C GLY A 257 -22.66 -16.95 0.65
N ALA A 258 -23.64 -17.86 0.73
CA ALA A 258 -23.73 -18.81 1.85
C ALA A 258 -22.67 -19.93 1.84
N VAL A 259 -21.79 -20.02 0.83
CA VAL A 259 -20.82 -21.11 0.68
C VAL A 259 -19.42 -20.60 0.99
N TRP A 260 -18.79 -21.18 2.01
CA TRP A 260 -17.43 -20.91 2.45
C TRP A 260 -16.72 -22.22 2.80
N SER A 261 -15.44 -22.32 2.49
CA SER A 261 -14.60 -23.51 2.74
C SER A 261 -13.16 -23.12 3.07
N GLN A 262 -12.55 -23.84 4.01
CA GLN A 262 -11.10 -23.80 4.24
C GLN A 262 -10.39 -24.38 3.00
N GLN A 263 -9.63 -23.54 2.30
CA GLN A 263 -8.82 -23.91 1.13
C GLN A 263 -7.45 -24.44 1.54
N LYS A 264 -6.85 -23.85 2.59
CA LYS A 264 -5.45 -24.11 2.98
C LYS A 264 -5.21 -23.82 4.47
N LYS A 265 -4.34 -24.63 5.09
CA LYS A 265 -3.59 -24.29 6.30
C LYS A 265 -2.13 -24.00 5.89
N PHE A 266 -1.60 -22.90 6.40
CA PHE A 266 -0.20 -22.53 6.39
C PHE A 266 0.40 -22.81 7.76
N VAL A 267 1.63 -23.33 7.74
CA VAL A 267 2.55 -23.43 8.87
C VAL A 267 3.92 -23.03 8.33
N ALA A 268 4.78 -22.43 9.15
CA ALA A 268 6.16 -22.16 8.77
C ALA A 268 6.90 -23.49 8.50
N ALA A 269 7.64 -23.58 7.39
CA ALA A 269 8.32 -24.82 7.00
C ALA A 269 9.51 -25.17 7.93
N ASP A 270 10.05 -24.14 8.56
CA ASP A 270 11.11 -24.13 9.58
C ASP A 270 10.56 -23.75 10.97
N GLY A 271 9.23 -23.75 11.14
CA GLY A 271 8.55 -23.36 12.38
C GLY A 271 8.92 -24.24 13.57
N GLN A 272 9.10 -23.60 14.71
CA GLN A 272 9.44 -24.20 15.99
C GLN A 272 8.41 -23.85 17.06
N ALA A 273 8.46 -24.58 18.18
CA ALA A 273 7.57 -24.32 19.31
C ALA A 273 7.80 -22.92 19.87
N GLY A 274 6.73 -22.12 19.96
CA GLY A 274 6.75 -20.74 20.42
C GLY A 274 6.94 -19.68 19.34
N ASP A 275 7.19 -20.03 18.06
CA ASP A 275 7.38 -19.05 16.98
C ASP A 275 6.14 -18.16 16.72
N ILE A 276 4.95 -18.59 17.17
CA ILE A 276 3.64 -17.90 17.06
C ILE A 276 3.31 -17.36 15.66
N PHE A 277 3.53 -18.19 14.64
CA PHE A 277 3.16 -17.93 13.26
C PHE A 277 1.65 -17.66 13.12
N GLY A 278 1.27 -16.57 12.46
CA GLY A 278 -0.12 -16.11 12.40
C GLY A 278 -0.48 -15.06 13.45
N THR A 279 0.49 -14.54 14.22
CA THR A 279 0.29 -13.36 15.08
C THR A 279 -0.28 -12.18 14.28
N ALA A 280 0.27 -11.92 13.09
CA ALA A 280 -0.27 -10.96 12.13
C ALA A 280 -0.33 -11.56 10.72
N VAL A 281 -1.32 -11.12 9.94
CA VAL A 281 -1.54 -11.56 8.56
C VAL A 281 -2.00 -10.40 7.68
N ALA A 282 -1.59 -10.41 6.41
CA ALA A 282 -2.11 -9.51 5.39
C ALA A 282 -2.36 -10.28 4.07
N LEU A 283 -3.29 -9.79 3.25
CA LEU A 283 -3.77 -10.50 2.06
C LEU A 283 -4.17 -9.51 0.97
N GLU A 284 -3.55 -9.61 -0.19
CA GLU A 284 -3.91 -8.87 -1.40
C GLU A 284 -4.07 -9.84 -2.57
N GLY A 285 -5.30 -10.00 -3.08
CA GLY A 285 -5.62 -10.87 -4.21
C GLY A 285 -5.19 -12.33 -4.03
N ASP A 286 -4.04 -12.65 -4.64
CA ASP A 286 -3.40 -13.97 -4.65
C ASP A 286 -2.10 -14.04 -3.80
N VAL A 287 -1.73 -12.97 -3.08
CA VAL A 287 -0.55 -12.90 -2.20
C VAL A 287 -0.98 -12.82 -0.74
N ALA A 288 -0.51 -13.76 0.07
CA ALA A 288 -0.73 -13.84 1.51
C ALA A 288 0.59 -13.69 2.26
N VAL A 289 0.63 -12.84 3.27
CA VAL A 289 1.80 -12.63 4.13
C VAL A 289 1.42 -12.96 5.57
N VAL A 290 2.30 -13.66 6.27
CA VAL A 290 2.10 -14.10 7.65
C VAL A 290 3.35 -13.82 8.48
N GLY A 291 3.18 -13.17 9.63
CA GLY A 291 4.24 -12.91 10.60
C GLY A 291 4.36 -14.01 11.66
N ALA A 292 5.59 -14.27 12.10
CA ALA A 292 5.94 -15.13 13.23
C ALA A 292 6.99 -14.41 14.09
N PRO A 293 6.58 -13.49 14.98
CA PRO A 293 7.49 -12.56 15.65
C PRO A 293 8.46 -13.21 16.63
N LEU A 294 8.25 -14.46 17.06
CA LEU A 294 9.21 -15.17 17.91
C LEU A 294 10.04 -16.20 17.12
N ALA A 295 9.95 -16.18 15.78
CA ALA A 295 10.77 -17.05 14.95
C ALA A 295 12.27 -16.74 15.12
N ASN A 296 13.07 -17.78 15.31
CA ASN A 296 14.49 -17.68 15.59
C ASN A 296 15.33 -17.46 14.31
N ALA A 297 15.02 -16.40 13.54
CA ALA A 297 15.48 -16.22 12.17
C ALA A 297 16.85 -15.52 12.01
N ALA A 298 17.11 -14.48 12.80
CA ALA A 298 18.39 -13.74 12.85
C ALA A 298 19.05 -13.76 14.25
N GLY A 299 18.43 -14.47 15.19
CA GLY A 299 18.80 -14.50 16.60
C GLY A 299 17.76 -15.27 17.41
N GLY A 300 17.83 -15.18 18.74
CA GLY A 300 16.71 -15.60 19.59
C GLY A 300 15.53 -14.64 19.36
N ASP A 301 14.33 -15.16 19.13
CA ASP A 301 13.08 -14.38 19.04
C ASP A 301 13.12 -13.15 18.11
N ALA A 302 13.96 -13.20 17.07
CA ALA A 302 14.18 -12.10 16.11
C ALA A 302 12.93 -11.79 15.26
N GLY A 303 12.13 -12.81 14.97
CA GLY A 303 10.95 -12.74 14.12
C GLY A 303 11.22 -13.01 12.65
N ALA A 304 10.14 -13.23 11.90
CA ALA A 304 10.16 -13.44 10.45
C ALA A 304 8.79 -13.15 9.81
N GLY A 305 8.81 -12.69 8.55
CA GLY A 305 7.65 -12.75 7.66
C GLY A 305 7.73 -13.94 6.70
N TYR A 306 6.59 -14.44 6.24
CA TYR A 306 6.50 -15.51 5.25
C TYR A 306 5.48 -15.14 4.18
N VAL A 307 5.87 -15.26 2.91
CA VAL A 307 5.00 -14.96 1.76
C VAL A 307 4.51 -16.26 1.12
N PHE A 308 3.24 -16.29 0.75
CA PHE A 308 2.60 -17.37 0.01
C PHE A 308 1.83 -16.80 -1.18
N THR A 309 1.94 -17.44 -2.35
CA THR A 309 1.24 -17.03 -3.56
C THR A 309 0.28 -18.11 -4.06
N ARG A 310 -0.86 -17.69 -4.62
CA ARG A 310 -1.89 -18.56 -5.18
C ARG A 310 -1.82 -18.61 -6.70
N ALA A 311 -1.68 -19.82 -7.24
CA ALA A 311 -1.89 -20.10 -8.66
C ALA A 311 -3.18 -20.93 -8.82
N GLY A 312 -4.28 -20.26 -9.18
CA GLY A 312 -5.59 -20.87 -9.30
C GLY A 312 -6.15 -21.35 -7.96
N LEU A 313 -6.06 -22.65 -7.66
CA LEU A 313 -6.50 -23.22 -6.38
C LEU A 313 -5.34 -23.64 -5.46
N THR A 314 -4.09 -23.51 -5.93
CA THR A 314 -2.90 -24.00 -5.22
C THR A 314 -2.15 -22.83 -4.62
N TRP A 315 -1.95 -22.86 -3.30
CA TRP A 315 -1.02 -21.96 -2.61
C TRP A 315 0.36 -22.61 -2.47
N ALA A 316 1.42 -21.85 -2.75
CA ALA A 316 2.81 -22.22 -2.52
C ALA A 316 3.49 -21.19 -1.61
N ASN A 317 4.56 -21.58 -0.91
CA ASN A 317 5.46 -20.62 -0.27
C ASN A 317 6.29 -19.91 -1.35
N ALA A 318 6.35 -18.58 -1.28
CA ALA A 318 7.04 -17.70 -2.23
C ALA A 318 8.29 -17.04 -1.63
N GLY A 319 8.43 -17.04 -0.31
CA GLY A 319 9.62 -16.54 0.36
C GLY A 319 9.52 -16.55 1.89
N LYS A 320 10.65 -16.27 2.53
CA LYS A 320 10.78 -15.88 3.93
C LYS A 320 11.47 -14.52 3.95
N LEU A 321 10.88 -13.56 4.67
CA LEU A 321 11.33 -12.18 4.78
C LEU A 321 12.06 -12.01 6.11
N VAL A 322 13.36 -11.73 6.02
CA VAL A 322 14.26 -11.46 7.15
C VAL A 322 15.25 -10.38 6.67
N PRO A 323 15.29 -9.19 7.28
CA PRO A 323 16.25 -8.15 6.96
C PRO A 323 17.67 -8.59 7.22
N ALA A 324 18.63 -8.00 6.50
CA ALA A 324 20.05 -8.32 6.67
C ALA A 324 20.63 -7.79 8.01
N ALA A 325 20.00 -6.76 8.59
CA ALA A 325 20.43 -6.10 9.81
C ALA A 325 19.67 -6.52 11.08
N LEU A 326 18.66 -7.40 10.95
CA LEU A 326 17.78 -7.79 12.06
C LEU A 326 18.56 -8.40 13.23
N GLY A 327 18.28 -7.92 14.44
CA GLY A 327 18.84 -8.38 15.69
C GLY A 327 18.12 -9.57 16.32
N ALA A 328 18.25 -9.69 17.64
CA ALA A 328 17.61 -10.71 18.45
C ALA A 328 16.64 -10.04 19.43
N ASP A 329 15.45 -10.60 19.59
CA ASP A 329 14.29 -10.02 20.27
C ASP A 329 13.63 -8.81 19.55
N ASP A 330 14.07 -8.42 18.35
CA ASP A 330 13.46 -7.34 17.53
C ASP A 330 11.99 -7.58 17.15
N ARG A 331 11.56 -8.85 17.11
CA ARG A 331 10.19 -9.35 16.85
C ARG A 331 9.56 -8.91 15.53
N LEU A 332 10.31 -9.04 14.43
CA LEU A 332 9.84 -8.81 13.07
C LEU A 332 8.59 -9.65 12.72
N GLY A 333 7.58 -9.00 12.14
CA GLY A 333 6.32 -9.63 11.77
C GLY A 333 5.32 -9.66 12.93
N THR A 334 5.49 -8.81 13.94
CA THR A 334 4.42 -8.56 14.93
C THR A 334 3.23 -7.87 14.26
N SER A 335 3.49 -7.04 13.25
CA SER A 335 2.50 -6.45 12.36
C SER A 335 2.90 -6.65 10.90
N VAL A 336 1.91 -6.69 10.01
CA VAL A 336 2.08 -7.01 8.58
C VAL A 336 1.08 -6.19 7.76
N ALA A 337 1.54 -5.53 6.71
CA ALA A 337 0.68 -4.92 5.67
C ALA A 337 1.23 -5.23 4.27
N ILE A 338 0.35 -5.17 3.26
CA ILE A 338 0.71 -5.37 1.85
C ILE A 338 -0.14 -4.48 0.94
N THR A 339 0.49 -3.86 -0.06
CA THR A 339 -0.19 -3.23 -1.20
C THR A 339 0.70 -3.30 -2.43
N GLU A 340 0.15 -3.62 -3.60
CA GLU A 340 0.80 -3.57 -4.91
C GLU A 340 2.17 -4.28 -4.97
N GLY A 341 2.32 -5.42 -4.29
CA GLY A 341 3.60 -6.15 -4.21
C GLY A 341 4.66 -5.56 -3.27
N ARG A 342 4.31 -4.54 -2.48
CA ARG A 342 5.10 -3.99 -1.37
C ARG A 342 4.58 -4.54 -0.05
N VAL A 343 5.47 -5.06 0.80
CA VAL A 343 5.13 -5.63 2.11
C VAL A 343 5.85 -4.85 3.20
N ILE A 344 5.11 -4.42 4.23
CA ILE A 344 5.70 -3.86 5.45
C ILE A 344 5.58 -4.88 6.59
N LEU A 345 6.70 -5.11 7.29
CA LEU A 345 6.76 -5.90 8.52
C LEU A 345 7.25 -5.02 9.68
N GLY A 346 6.46 -4.94 10.75
CA GLY A 346 6.88 -4.26 11.97
C GLY A 346 7.76 -5.12 12.87
N ALA A 347 8.81 -4.53 13.43
CA ALA A 347 9.76 -5.09 14.39
C ALA A 347 9.82 -4.14 15.61
N LEU A 348 8.83 -4.26 16.51
CA LEU A 348 8.58 -3.25 17.55
C LEU A 348 9.67 -3.12 18.62
N LEU A 349 10.63 -4.03 18.68
CA LEU A 349 11.73 -4.02 19.64
C LEU A 349 13.10 -3.81 18.98
N ASP A 350 13.13 -3.47 17.69
CA ASP A 350 14.35 -3.13 16.97
C ASP A 350 15.13 -2.00 17.68
N ASP A 351 16.44 -2.18 17.83
CA ASP A 351 17.32 -1.29 18.58
C ASP A 351 17.90 -0.12 17.73
N THR A 352 17.57 -0.01 16.42
CA THR A 352 18.27 0.85 15.45
C THR A 352 18.31 2.33 15.83
N ASN A 353 17.19 2.91 16.28
CA ASN A 353 17.11 4.33 16.68
C ASN A 353 17.13 4.55 18.21
N GLY A 354 17.38 3.50 18.99
CA GLY A 354 17.25 3.52 20.45
C GLY A 354 16.80 2.15 20.94
N SER A 355 17.08 1.80 22.20
CA SER A 355 16.83 0.43 22.62
C SER A 355 15.33 0.13 22.72
N ASN A 356 14.85 -0.86 21.97
CA ASN A 356 13.43 -1.11 21.74
C ASN A 356 12.66 0.12 21.23
N ALA A 357 13.30 0.99 20.44
CA ALA A 357 12.62 2.08 19.74
C ALA A 357 11.62 1.52 18.71
N GLY A 358 11.99 0.40 18.09
CA GLY A 358 11.21 -0.28 17.07
C GLY A 358 11.49 0.25 15.67
N ALA A 359 11.12 -0.56 14.68
CA ALA A 359 11.31 -0.29 13.27
C ALA A 359 10.22 -0.95 12.41
N ALA A 360 10.13 -0.54 11.14
CA ALA A 360 9.33 -1.23 10.14
C ALA A 360 10.13 -1.43 8.85
N TYR A 361 10.15 -2.65 8.34
CA TYR A 361 10.94 -3.04 7.17
C TYR A 361 10.05 -3.19 5.95
N VAL A 362 10.42 -2.55 4.83
CA VAL A 362 9.71 -2.64 3.55
C VAL A 362 10.42 -3.61 2.62
N PHE A 363 9.66 -4.57 2.12
CA PHE A 363 10.09 -5.55 1.13
C PHE A 363 9.33 -5.36 -0.18
N THR A 364 9.97 -5.64 -1.31
CA THR A 364 9.33 -5.64 -2.64
C THR A 364 9.57 -6.94 -3.38
N GLU A 365 8.65 -7.36 -4.24
CA GLU A 365 8.85 -8.50 -5.14
C GLU A 365 9.55 -8.07 -6.43
N SER A 366 10.83 -8.44 -6.56
CA SER A 366 11.55 -8.33 -7.82
C SER A 366 11.36 -9.60 -8.67
N GLY A 367 11.75 -9.54 -9.96
CA GLY A 367 11.81 -10.73 -10.82
C GLY A 367 12.78 -11.84 -10.35
N ALA A 368 13.58 -11.59 -9.31
CA ALA A 368 14.44 -12.57 -8.63
C ALA A 368 13.86 -13.10 -7.30
N GLY A 369 12.71 -12.58 -6.85
CA GLY A 369 12.10 -12.84 -5.55
C GLY A 369 12.06 -11.59 -4.66
N TRP A 370 11.70 -11.79 -3.40
CA TRP A 370 11.52 -10.73 -2.41
C TRP A 370 12.85 -10.21 -1.86
N SER A 371 13.02 -8.88 -1.82
CA SER A 371 14.18 -8.18 -1.23
C SER A 371 13.74 -7.09 -0.25
N GLU A 372 14.57 -6.83 0.75
CA GLU A 372 14.48 -5.67 1.65
C GLU A 372 14.93 -4.42 0.89
N GLU A 373 14.09 -3.39 0.81
CA GLU A 373 14.43 -2.14 0.12
C GLU A 373 14.62 -0.96 1.07
N LEU A 374 13.83 -0.90 2.17
CA LEU A 374 13.83 0.20 3.12
C LEU A 374 13.70 -0.27 4.56
N LEU A 375 14.31 0.51 5.44
CA LEU A 375 14.10 0.52 6.88
C LEU A 375 13.44 1.85 7.26
N LEU A 376 12.27 1.79 7.88
CA LEU A 376 11.55 2.92 8.45
C LEU A 376 11.79 2.96 9.96
N VAL A 377 12.14 4.15 10.45
CA VAL A 377 12.26 4.49 11.86
C VAL A 377 11.68 5.88 12.05
N ALA A 378 11.04 6.15 13.19
CA ALA A 378 10.58 7.49 13.54
C ALA A 378 11.75 8.46 13.68
N GLY A 379 11.63 9.69 13.16
CA GLY A 379 12.68 10.71 13.20
C GLY A 379 13.00 11.24 14.60
N ASP A 380 12.02 11.20 15.51
CA ASP A 380 12.13 11.52 16.93
C ASP A 380 12.37 10.27 17.82
N GLY A 381 12.15 9.07 17.28
CA GLY A 381 12.05 7.81 18.04
C GLY A 381 13.15 7.56 19.07
N THR A 382 12.72 7.19 20.27
CA THR A 382 13.53 7.00 21.47
C THR A 382 13.39 5.58 22.04
N ALA A 383 14.00 5.31 23.20
CA ALA A 383 14.13 3.96 23.74
C ALA A 383 12.86 3.50 24.48
N GLY A 384 12.00 2.76 23.77
CA GLY A 384 10.82 2.09 24.33
C GLY A 384 9.51 2.33 23.57
N ASP A 385 9.50 3.25 22.61
CA ASP A 385 8.30 3.77 21.92
C ASP A 385 7.54 2.70 21.12
N ALA A 386 8.22 1.59 20.79
CA ALA A 386 7.68 0.42 20.12
C ALA A 386 7.08 0.69 18.72
N PHE A 387 7.77 1.52 17.94
CA PHE A 387 7.46 1.80 16.54
C PHE A 387 7.42 0.51 15.71
N GLY A 388 6.37 0.35 14.90
CA GLY A 388 6.14 -0.90 14.15
C GLY A 388 5.24 -1.89 14.89
N PHE A 389 4.70 -1.54 16.06
CA PHE A 389 3.67 -2.36 16.71
C PHE A 389 2.43 -2.58 15.83
N SER A 390 2.05 -1.57 15.04
CA SER A 390 1.04 -1.69 13.99
C SER A 390 1.51 -1.00 12.71
N VAL A 391 1.13 -1.54 11.54
CA VAL A 391 1.50 -0.99 10.22
C VAL A 391 0.32 -1.07 9.25
N ALA A 392 0.20 -0.08 8.38
CA ALA A 392 -0.68 -0.05 7.22
C ALA A 392 0.06 0.56 6.02
N ILE A 393 -0.34 0.20 4.80
CA ILE A 393 0.15 0.79 3.56
C ILE A 393 -1.01 0.87 2.55
N ASP A 394 -1.11 1.97 1.82
CA ASP A 394 -2.00 2.13 0.67
C ASP A 394 -1.29 2.97 -0.41
N GLY A 395 -1.09 2.38 -1.59
CA GLY A 395 -0.18 2.89 -2.62
C GLY A 395 1.20 3.26 -2.04
N ASP A 396 1.60 4.51 -2.26
CA ASP A 396 2.90 5.05 -1.81
C ASP A 396 2.90 5.56 -0.36
N THR A 397 1.77 5.53 0.36
CA THR A 397 1.71 6.02 1.76
C THR A 397 1.72 4.85 2.74
N ALA A 398 2.64 4.87 3.70
CA ALA A 398 2.71 3.96 4.83
C ALA A 398 2.38 4.69 6.13
N LEU A 399 1.76 3.99 7.08
CA LEU A 399 1.42 4.48 8.41
C LEU A 399 1.89 3.45 9.45
N VAL A 400 2.66 3.90 10.44
CA VAL A 400 3.29 3.03 11.43
C VAL A 400 2.99 3.52 12.85
N GLY A 401 2.41 2.67 13.69
CA GLY A 401 2.11 3.00 15.08
C GLY A 401 3.27 2.73 16.04
N ALA A 402 3.46 3.64 17.00
CA ALA A 402 4.38 3.55 18.14
C ALA A 402 3.58 3.78 19.43
N TYR A 403 2.94 2.72 19.93
CA TYR A 403 1.93 2.83 20.98
C TYR A 403 2.47 3.15 22.38
N LEU A 404 3.80 3.11 22.57
CA LEU A 404 4.47 3.43 23.83
C LEU A 404 5.23 4.76 23.79
N GLU A 405 5.19 5.49 22.67
CA GLU A 405 5.73 6.84 22.51
C GLU A 405 5.25 7.76 23.66
N ASP A 406 6.16 8.60 24.20
CA ASP A 406 5.96 9.33 25.45
C ASP A 406 6.19 10.86 25.49
N ASP A 407 6.54 11.52 24.39
CA ASP A 407 6.65 12.99 24.28
C ASP A 407 5.30 13.68 24.49
N ALA A 408 4.19 13.07 24.06
CA ALA A 408 2.83 13.53 24.37
C ALA A 408 2.37 13.21 25.81
N GLY A 409 3.11 12.36 26.53
CA GLY A 409 2.80 11.84 27.86
C GLY A 409 3.06 10.33 27.95
N THR A 410 3.33 9.80 29.15
CA THR A 410 3.78 8.40 29.34
C THR A 410 2.88 7.35 28.65
N ASN A 411 3.39 6.75 27.56
CA ASN A 411 2.67 5.84 26.66
C ASN A 411 1.35 6.42 26.10
N ALA A 412 1.30 7.73 25.84
CA ALA A 412 0.18 8.33 25.12
C ALA A 412 0.11 7.78 23.69
N GLY A 413 1.28 7.59 23.06
CA GLY A 413 1.44 6.90 21.79
C GLY A 413 1.29 7.81 20.56
N ALA A 414 1.93 7.40 19.46
CA ALA A 414 1.98 8.13 18.20
C ALA A 414 1.75 7.21 16.99
N ALA A 415 1.52 7.82 15.82
CA ALA A 415 1.56 7.11 14.54
C ALA A 415 2.18 7.98 13.43
N TYR A 416 3.12 7.42 12.69
CA TYR A 416 3.97 8.15 11.76
C TYR A 416 3.60 7.85 10.32
N VAL A 417 3.47 8.90 9.50
CA VAL A 417 3.17 8.77 8.06
C VAL A 417 4.45 8.89 7.25
N PHE A 418 4.77 7.85 6.48
CA PHE A 418 5.84 7.85 5.50
C PHE A 418 5.28 7.87 4.08
N VAL A 419 5.94 8.58 3.18
CA VAL A 419 5.73 8.46 1.73
C VAL A 419 6.93 7.76 1.12
N LEU A 420 6.67 6.69 0.39
CA LEU A 420 7.65 5.83 -0.26
C LEU A 420 7.70 6.19 -1.75
N LYS A 421 8.79 6.80 -2.19
CA LYS A 421 8.94 7.28 -3.57
C LYS A 421 10.11 6.62 -4.27
N SER A 422 10.00 6.48 -5.59
CA SER A 422 11.05 5.97 -6.46
C SER A 422 12.23 6.95 -6.55
N GLU A 423 13.44 6.42 -6.46
CA GLU A 423 14.70 7.16 -6.60
C GLU A 423 15.02 7.49 -8.06
N ALA A 424 16.01 8.36 -8.27
CA ALA A 424 16.45 8.74 -9.61
C ALA A 424 16.98 7.52 -10.39
N GLY A 425 16.41 7.28 -11.57
CA GLY A 425 16.72 6.17 -12.47
C GLY A 425 15.66 5.08 -12.51
N GLU A 426 14.78 5.02 -11.50
CA GLU A 426 13.71 4.03 -11.45
C GLU A 426 12.53 4.38 -12.36
N PRO A 427 11.74 3.37 -12.83
CA PRO A 427 10.58 3.62 -13.70
C PRO A 427 9.50 4.48 -13.05
N CYS A 428 8.81 5.29 -13.85
CA CYS A 428 7.69 6.12 -13.41
C CYS A 428 6.65 6.36 -14.50
N ASP A 429 5.38 6.48 -14.07
CA ASP A 429 4.27 6.93 -14.92
C ASP A 429 3.90 8.40 -14.68
N VAL A 430 4.21 8.94 -13.49
CA VAL A 430 3.86 10.30 -13.07
C VAL A 430 4.95 10.93 -12.22
N ALA A 431 5.09 12.26 -12.30
CA ALA A 431 6.03 13.04 -11.49
C ALA A 431 5.89 12.81 -9.97
N ALA A 432 4.70 12.47 -9.48
CA ALA A 432 4.41 12.32 -8.05
C ALA A 432 5.09 11.11 -7.40
N SER A 433 5.32 10.03 -8.15
CA SER A 433 5.95 8.79 -7.64
C SER A 433 7.47 8.95 -7.46
N CYS A 434 8.08 9.98 -8.04
CA CYS A 434 9.51 10.23 -7.95
C CYS A 434 9.87 11.10 -6.75
N ALA A 435 10.94 10.75 -6.03
CA ALA A 435 11.45 11.52 -4.88
C ALA A 435 11.79 12.97 -5.26
N SER A 436 12.33 13.16 -6.46
CA SER A 436 12.64 14.46 -7.06
C SER A 436 11.43 15.29 -7.49
N GLY A 437 10.27 14.67 -7.66
CA GLY A 437 9.10 15.30 -8.29
C GLY A 437 9.18 15.40 -9.82
N PHE A 438 10.11 14.71 -10.48
CA PHE A 438 10.25 14.71 -11.95
C PHE A 438 10.24 13.31 -12.53
N CYS A 439 9.34 13.06 -13.47
CA CYS A 439 9.26 11.84 -14.25
C CYS A 439 9.43 12.22 -15.72
N VAL A 440 10.54 11.80 -16.34
CA VAL A 440 10.95 12.20 -17.70
C VAL A 440 11.38 10.95 -18.45
N ASP A 441 10.93 10.79 -19.69
CA ASP A 441 11.17 9.60 -20.52
C ASP A 441 10.77 8.25 -19.88
N GLY A 442 9.86 8.29 -18.89
CA GLY A 442 9.43 7.12 -18.13
C GLY A 442 10.38 6.70 -16.99
N VAL A 443 11.37 7.54 -16.63
CA VAL A 443 12.26 7.34 -15.48
C VAL A 443 12.25 8.54 -14.54
N CYS A 444 12.40 8.28 -13.24
CA CYS A 444 12.49 9.32 -12.23
C CYS A 444 13.80 10.09 -12.42
N CYS A 445 13.70 11.41 -12.54
CA CYS A 445 14.81 12.25 -12.97
C CYS A 445 15.31 13.17 -11.86
N ASP A 446 16.61 13.42 -11.77
CA ASP A 446 17.22 14.34 -10.80
C ASP A 446 16.73 15.79 -10.91
N SER A 447 16.16 16.16 -12.05
CA SER A 447 15.72 17.50 -12.42
C SER A 447 14.64 17.46 -13.50
N ALA A 448 14.11 18.62 -13.89
CA ALA A 448 12.91 18.71 -14.73
C ALA A 448 13.09 18.25 -16.19
N CYS A 449 14.32 18.25 -16.72
CA CYS A 449 14.62 18.13 -18.16
C CYS A 449 13.61 18.87 -19.06
N ASP A 450 13.60 20.20 -18.96
CA ASP A 450 12.65 21.08 -19.64
C ASP A 450 13.24 21.85 -20.84
N LEU A 451 14.43 21.46 -21.35
CA LEU A 451 15.04 22.05 -22.55
C LEU A 451 14.43 21.49 -23.87
N GLY A 452 13.68 20.40 -23.80
CA GLY A 452 12.75 19.95 -24.85
C GLY A 452 13.24 18.72 -25.61
N ALA A 453 13.55 18.85 -26.90
CA ALA A 453 14.06 17.74 -27.71
C ALA A 453 15.58 17.50 -27.52
N CYS A 454 16.22 18.24 -26.63
CA CYS A 454 17.67 18.32 -26.48
C CYS A 454 18.20 18.04 -25.07
N ASP A 455 17.35 17.48 -24.23
CA ASP A 455 17.69 16.75 -23.02
C ASP A 455 17.01 15.37 -23.04
N ALA A 456 17.52 14.47 -22.22
CA ALA A 456 16.97 13.15 -21.97
C ALA A 456 17.30 12.74 -20.55
N CYS A 457 16.41 11.98 -19.92
CA CYS A 457 16.67 11.38 -18.62
C CYS A 457 16.80 9.85 -18.66
N SER A 458 16.27 9.19 -19.71
CA SER A 458 16.51 7.75 -19.91
C SER A 458 17.62 7.47 -20.93
N VAL A 459 18.32 6.35 -20.74
CA VAL A 459 19.26 5.78 -21.71
C VAL A 459 18.56 5.45 -23.03
N ALA A 460 17.26 5.13 -22.98
CA ALA A 460 16.44 4.91 -24.16
C ALA A 460 16.20 6.19 -24.99
N ALA A 461 16.09 7.35 -24.34
CA ALA A 461 15.96 8.66 -24.98
C ALA A 461 17.31 9.28 -25.38
N GLY A 462 18.41 8.86 -24.76
CA GLY A 462 19.78 9.23 -25.15
C GLY A 462 20.69 9.67 -24.00
N ALA A 463 20.23 9.62 -22.75
CA ALA A 463 21.06 9.87 -21.58
C ALA A 463 22.18 8.82 -21.45
N SER A 464 23.24 9.16 -20.70
CA SER A 464 24.34 8.23 -20.43
C SER A 464 24.04 7.24 -19.30
N VAL A 465 23.10 7.59 -18.41
CA VAL A 465 22.62 6.82 -17.26
C VAL A 465 21.16 7.21 -17.04
N ASP A 466 20.29 6.27 -16.67
CA ASP A 466 18.89 6.57 -16.34
C ASP A 466 18.82 7.45 -15.07
N GLY A 467 17.96 8.46 -15.10
CA GLY A 467 17.67 9.32 -13.94
C GLY A 467 18.56 10.55 -13.76
N ALA A 468 19.63 10.69 -14.56
CA ALA A 468 20.47 11.88 -14.57
C ALA A 468 20.13 12.72 -15.81
N CYS A 469 19.66 13.96 -15.64
CA CYS A 469 19.28 14.79 -16.78
C CYS A 469 20.49 15.12 -17.66
N ALA A 470 20.48 14.60 -18.88
CA ALA A 470 21.60 14.67 -19.82
C ALA A 470 21.31 15.64 -20.96
N VAL A 471 22.13 16.69 -21.05
CA VAL A 471 22.13 17.62 -22.18
C VAL A 471 22.66 16.93 -23.43
N LEU A 472 21.82 16.83 -24.47
CA LEU A 472 22.13 16.16 -25.73
C LEU A 472 22.92 17.05 -26.67
N THR A 473 23.76 16.44 -27.52
CA THR A 473 24.48 17.12 -28.60
C THR A 473 24.63 16.20 -29.80
N GLY A 474 24.23 16.67 -30.98
CA GLY A 474 24.20 15.91 -32.23
C GLY A 474 22.92 15.11 -32.46
N ASN A 475 22.01 15.00 -31.47
CA ASN A 475 20.72 14.36 -31.65
C ASN A 475 19.82 15.21 -32.59
N PRO A 476 18.99 14.58 -33.44
CA PRO A 476 17.99 15.30 -34.23
C PRO A 476 16.94 15.95 -33.32
N CYS A 477 16.52 17.16 -33.69
CA CYS A 477 15.45 17.90 -33.04
C CYS A 477 14.64 18.69 -34.08
N ASP A 478 13.72 19.54 -33.63
CA ASP A 478 12.96 20.49 -34.44
C ASP A 478 12.91 21.80 -33.62
N ASP A 479 13.40 22.92 -34.17
CA ASP A 479 13.41 24.22 -33.48
C ASP A 479 12.17 25.08 -33.78
N GLY A 480 11.24 24.54 -34.58
CA GLY A 480 10.04 25.22 -35.04
C GLY A 480 10.21 26.02 -36.33
N ASP A 481 11.43 26.17 -36.88
CA ASP A 481 11.62 26.75 -38.21
C ASP A 481 11.34 25.70 -39.30
N ALA A 482 10.09 25.65 -39.77
CA ALA A 482 9.67 24.77 -40.85
C ALA A 482 10.40 24.99 -42.20
N CYS A 483 11.24 26.03 -42.29
CA CYS A 483 12.13 26.34 -43.41
C CYS A 483 13.59 25.86 -43.25
N THR A 484 13.98 25.26 -42.12
CA THR A 484 15.20 24.44 -42.00
C THR A 484 14.87 22.95 -42.05
N THR A 485 15.90 22.12 -42.15
CA THR A 485 15.77 20.66 -42.19
C THR A 485 16.97 19.99 -41.56
N GLY A 486 16.74 18.96 -40.73
CA GLY A 486 17.83 18.23 -40.08
C GLY A 486 18.48 19.04 -38.97
N ASP A 487 17.64 19.71 -38.18
CA ASP A 487 18.01 20.49 -37.01
C ASP A 487 18.62 19.55 -35.95
N THR A 488 19.60 20.04 -35.21
CA THR A 488 20.36 19.21 -34.25
C THR A 488 20.62 19.92 -32.95
N CYS A 489 20.61 19.16 -31.86
CA CYS A 489 20.94 19.66 -30.54
C CYS A 489 22.42 20.07 -30.47
N ALA A 490 22.68 21.27 -29.96
CA ALA A 490 24.02 21.72 -29.61
C ALA A 490 23.96 22.38 -28.22
N GLU A 491 24.70 21.84 -27.26
CA GLU A 491 24.75 22.34 -25.88
C GLU A 491 23.34 22.49 -25.24
N GLY A 492 22.41 21.59 -25.58
CA GLY A 492 21.04 21.56 -25.03
C GLY A 492 20.03 22.45 -25.73
N VAL A 493 20.44 23.19 -26.77
CA VAL A 493 19.55 24.01 -27.59
C VAL A 493 19.38 23.33 -28.95
N CYS A 494 18.14 23.25 -29.45
CA CYS A 494 17.94 22.83 -30.83
C CYS A 494 18.45 23.92 -31.78
N THR A 495 19.36 23.55 -32.67
CA THR A 495 19.96 24.49 -33.63
C THR A 495 19.50 24.18 -35.05
N SER A 496 19.04 25.22 -35.72
CA SER A 496 18.48 25.18 -37.07
C SER A 496 19.46 24.54 -38.05
N GLY A 497 18.96 23.53 -38.77
CA GLY A 497 19.69 22.81 -39.79
C GLY A 497 19.88 23.64 -41.08
N PRO A 498 20.45 23.04 -42.14
CA PRO A 498 20.50 23.67 -43.45
C PRO A 498 19.09 24.11 -43.93
N PRO A 499 18.97 25.28 -44.59
CA PRO A 499 17.72 25.72 -45.19
C PRO A 499 17.17 24.70 -46.19
N LYS A 500 15.85 24.55 -46.18
CA LYS A 500 15.08 23.71 -47.08
C LYS A 500 15.37 24.05 -48.54
N ASP A 501 15.79 23.06 -49.33
CA ASP A 501 16.08 23.27 -50.75
C ASP A 501 14.78 23.50 -51.54
N CYS A 502 14.52 24.78 -51.82
CA CYS A 502 13.39 25.24 -52.63
C CYS A 502 13.75 25.45 -54.11
N GLY A 503 14.85 24.88 -54.61
CA GLY A 503 15.19 24.87 -56.04
C GLY A 503 15.43 26.26 -56.66
N GLY A 504 15.76 27.26 -55.82
CA GLY A 504 15.92 28.67 -56.21
C GLY A 504 14.83 29.62 -55.69
N GLY A 505 13.71 29.09 -55.18
CA GLY A 505 12.68 29.86 -54.47
C GLY A 505 13.06 30.19 -53.02
N ALA A 506 12.33 31.13 -52.42
CA ALA A 506 12.41 31.38 -50.97
C ALA A 506 11.47 30.43 -50.20
N CYS A 507 11.81 30.06 -48.98
CA CYS A 507 10.89 29.39 -48.07
C CYS A 507 10.15 30.43 -47.20
N MET A 508 8.85 30.26 -47.03
CA MET A 508 7.98 31.04 -46.13
C MET A 508 7.00 30.08 -45.47
N ASP A 509 6.84 30.15 -44.14
CA ASP A 509 5.95 29.29 -43.33
C ASP A 509 6.04 27.79 -43.69
N GLY A 510 7.28 27.31 -43.92
CA GLY A 510 7.59 25.94 -44.30
C GLY A 510 7.25 25.55 -45.74
N GLN A 511 6.77 26.47 -46.58
CA GLN A 511 6.45 26.24 -47.98
C GLN A 511 7.48 26.89 -48.92
N CYS A 512 7.85 26.16 -49.97
CA CYS A 512 8.72 26.68 -51.01
C CYS A 512 7.91 27.53 -52.00
N MET A 513 8.14 28.83 -51.96
CA MET A 513 7.51 29.80 -52.85
C MET A 513 8.10 29.68 -54.26
N THR A 514 7.24 29.70 -55.27
CA THR A 514 7.66 29.75 -56.68
C THR A 514 7.72 31.20 -57.17
N GLU A 515 8.37 31.47 -58.31
CA GLU A 515 8.50 32.84 -58.84
C GLU A 515 7.16 33.53 -59.16
N SER A 516 6.02 32.81 -59.18
CA SER A 516 4.69 33.41 -59.29
C SER A 516 4.16 34.02 -57.99
N ASP A 517 4.71 33.64 -56.84
CA ASP A 517 4.08 33.87 -55.53
C ASP A 517 4.66 35.11 -54.83
N ALA A 518 5.87 35.55 -55.23
CA ALA A 518 6.53 36.76 -54.74
C ALA A 518 5.90 38.09 -55.23
N GLY A 519 4.79 38.04 -55.97
CA GLY A 519 4.17 39.18 -56.63
C GLY A 519 2.93 39.77 -55.94
N ALA A 520 2.54 39.29 -54.75
CA ALA A 520 1.21 39.51 -54.20
C ALA A 520 1.14 39.89 -52.71
N ASP A 521 2.09 40.68 -52.18
CA ASP A 521 1.84 41.44 -50.93
C ASP A 521 2.68 42.72 -50.81
N ALA A 522 2.38 43.69 -51.67
CA ALA A 522 3.02 45.00 -51.68
C ALA A 522 1.99 46.13 -51.88
N ASP A 523 0.90 46.15 -51.10
CA ASP A 523 -0.02 47.31 -51.06
C ASP A 523 -0.87 47.41 -49.77
N ALA A 524 -0.23 47.79 -48.66
CA ALA A 524 -0.81 48.59 -47.58
C ALA A 524 0.34 49.17 -46.74
N GLY A 525 0.55 50.48 -46.61
CA GLY A 525 -0.42 51.56 -46.74
C GLY A 525 -0.40 52.32 -45.41
N ALA A 526 0.62 53.16 -45.22
CA ALA A 526 0.76 53.92 -43.98
C ALA A 526 -0.37 54.95 -43.84
N ASP A 527 -1.00 54.99 -42.67
CA ASP A 527 -1.68 56.20 -42.23
C ASP A 527 -1.48 56.41 -40.73
N ALA A 528 -1.18 57.65 -40.35
CA ALA A 528 -0.89 58.05 -38.98
C ALA A 528 -1.89 59.13 -38.57
N GLY A 529 -2.87 58.75 -37.75
CA GLY A 529 -3.91 59.67 -37.26
C GLY A 529 -4.23 59.38 -35.80
N ALA A 530 -3.90 60.32 -34.92
CA ALA A 530 -4.29 60.28 -33.52
C ALA A 530 -5.58 61.08 -33.31
N ASP A 531 -6.51 60.55 -32.52
CA ASP A 531 -7.36 61.38 -31.65
C ASP A 531 -7.79 60.59 -30.40
N ALA A 532 -8.16 61.30 -29.34
CA ALA A 532 -8.55 60.74 -28.05
C ALA A 532 -10.06 60.92 -27.79
N GLY A 533 -10.69 60.02 -27.04
CA GLY A 533 -12.09 60.19 -26.64
C GLY A 533 -12.60 59.08 -25.71
N ALA A 534 -13.07 59.47 -24.52
CA ALA A 534 -13.64 58.57 -23.51
C ALA A 534 -15.16 58.36 -23.70
N GLY A 535 -15.76 57.30 -23.11
CA GLY A 535 -17.22 57.23 -22.97
C GLY A 535 -17.87 55.88 -22.63
N ALA A 536 -17.86 55.52 -21.33
CA ALA A 536 -18.86 54.80 -20.52
C ALA A 536 -20.03 53.95 -21.13
N ASP A 537 -20.15 52.73 -20.56
CA ASP A 537 -21.34 52.09 -19.93
C ASP A 537 -22.59 51.53 -20.69
N GLU A 538 -23.23 50.57 -19.96
CA GLU A 538 -24.58 49.96 -20.06
C GLU A 538 -24.91 48.88 -21.13
N ALA A 539 -24.52 47.64 -20.82
CA ALA A 539 -25.37 46.51 -20.40
C ALA A 539 -26.80 46.19 -21.01
N VAL A 540 -27.15 44.89 -20.96
CA VAL A 540 -28.51 44.27 -20.74
C VAL A 540 -29.36 43.71 -21.93
N LEU A 541 -29.41 42.35 -21.97
CA LEU A 541 -30.53 41.38 -22.19
C LEU A 541 -31.25 41.11 -23.56
N VAL A 542 -31.02 39.87 -24.04
CA VAL A 542 -31.93 38.81 -24.61
C VAL A 542 -32.96 39.11 -25.74
N THR A 543 -32.87 38.38 -26.87
CA THR A 543 -33.83 37.33 -27.35
C THR A 543 -33.76 37.05 -28.87
N GLY A 544 -34.10 35.80 -29.26
CA GLY A 544 -34.86 35.55 -30.49
C GLY A 544 -34.07 35.26 -31.78
N GLY A 545 -33.75 33.98 -32.02
CA GLY A 545 -32.96 33.53 -33.16
C GLY A 545 -33.65 33.39 -34.52
N ALA A 546 -32.87 32.91 -35.49
CA ALA A 546 -33.31 32.31 -36.75
C ALA A 546 -32.27 31.26 -37.22
N CYS A 547 -32.62 30.44 -38.21
CA CYS A 547 -32.02 29.13 -38.45
C CYS A 547 -31.38 28.99 -39.85
N ARG A 548 -30.36 28.12 -39.97
CA ARG A 548 -29.80 27.50 -41.23
C ARG A 548 -28.94 28.42 -42.13
N THR A 549 -27.89 27.96 -42.84
CA THR A 549 -27.19 26.63 -42.93
C THR A 549 -25.86 26.80 -43.66
N SER A 550 -24.78 26.17 -43.20
CA SER A 550 -23.78 25.48 -44.05
C SER A 550 -22.79 24.71 -43.17
N GLY A 551 -22.84 23.36 -43.22
CA GLY A 551 -21.88 22.50 -42.52
C GLY A 551 -20.98 21.76 -43.51
N GLY A 552 -19.67 21.82 -43.29
CA GLY A 552 -18.83 20.63 -43.44
C GLY A 552 -18.90 19.82 -42.13
N ALA A 553 -18.25 18.66 -42.01
CA ALA A 553 -17.54 17.85 -43.00
C ALA A 553 -17.86 16.37 -42.72
N ASP A 554 -17.32 15.44 -43.53
CA ASP A 554 -16.65 14.22 -43.04
C ASP A 554 -16.39 13.23 -44.18
N GLY A 555 -15.13 12.80 -44.30
CA GLY A 555 -14.72 11.70 -45.17
C GLY A 555 -14.65 10.37 -44.42
N ARG A 556 -15.08 9.28 -45.06
CA ARG A 556 -14.75 7.89 -44.70
C ARG A 556 -14.41 7.10 -45.96
N PRO A 557 -13.44 6.17 -45.89
CA PRO A 557 -13.79 4.73 -45.85
C PRO A 557 -12.84 3.91 -44.92
N GLY A 558 -13.08 2.65 -44.55
CA GLY A 558 -14.22 1.72 -44.69
C GLY A 558 -14.18 0.65 -43.56
N TRP A 559 -15.29 0.06 -43.10
CA TRP A 559 -15.99 -1.14 -43.64
C TRP A 559 -15.02 -2.34 -43.85
N PHE A 560 -15.23 -3.59 -43.37
CA PHE A 560 -16.37 -4.40 -42.86
C PHE A 560 -15.82 -5.37 -41.75
N PHE A 561 -16.52 -6.30 -41.07
CA PHE A 561 -17.91 -6.84 -41.11
C PHE A 561 -18.29 -7.43 -39.72
N LEU A 562 -19.57 -7.40 -39.34
CA LEU A 562 -20.22 -8.38 -38.45
C LEU A 562 -21.61 -8.68 -39.03
N THR A 563 -22.07 -9.94 -39.05
CA THR A 563 -23.37 -10.30 -39.67
C THR A 563 -24.24 -11.09 -38.71
N LEU A 564 -25.33 -10.46 -38.25
CA LEU A 564 -26.49 -11.14 -37.68
C LEU A 564 -27.55 -11.29 -38.77
N LEU A 565 -28.19 -12.46 -38.87
CA LEU A 565 -29.39 -12.64 -39.70
C LEU A 565 -30.43 -13.49 -38.96
N ALA A 566 -31.65 -12.96 -38.85
CA ALA A 566 -32.80 -13.67 -38.31
C ALA A 566 -33.92 -13.69 -39.36
N ALA A 567 -34.50 -14.87 -39.64
CA ALA A 567 -35.73 -14.96 -40.43
C ALA A 567 -36.55 -16.26 -40.19
N ALA A 568 -37.75 -16.06 -39.64
CA ALA A 568 -39.02 -16.68 -40.03
C ALA A 568 -39.24 -18.23 -40.06
N LEU A 569 -40.00 -18.69 -39.06
CA LEU A 569 -41.31 -19.40 -39.20
C LEU A 569 -41.47 -20.55 -40.24
N ARG A 570 -41.82 -21.74 -39.73
CA ARG A 570 -43.00 -22.51 -40.21
C ARG A 570 -43.54 -23.49 -39.16
N ARG A 571 -44.88 -23.56 -39.05
CA ARG A 571 -45.61 -24.57 -38.24
C ARG A 571 -45.79 -25.85 -39.06
N THR A 572 -45.69 -27.01 -38.41
CA THR A 572 -46.58 -28.16 -38.68
C THR A 572 -46.93 -28.86 -37.37
N SER A 573 -48.21 -29.17 -37.20
CA SER A 573 -48.76 -29.89 -36.05
C SER A 573 -48.67 -31.40 -36.25
N ARG A 574 -48.51 -32.15 -35.16
CA ARG A 574 -49.15 -33.47 -35.06
C ARG A 574 -49.60 -33.79 -33.64
N SER A 575 -50.81 -34.34 -33.56
CA SER A 575 -51.56 -34.63 -32.34
C SER A 575 -51.24 -36.00 -31.76
N GLY A 576 -51.24 -36.11 -30.42
CA GLY A 576 -51.34 -37.38 -29.70
C GLY A 576 -52.03 -37.18 -28.34
N ARG A 577 -53.31 -37.56 -28.24
CA ARG A 577 -54.04 -37.59 -26.96
C ARG A 577 -53.71 -38.88 -26.21
N GLY A 578 -53.64 -38.84 -24.86
CA GLY A 578 -53.44 -40.05 -24.05
C GLY A 578 -53.36 -39.80 -22.55
N SER A 579 -54.47 -39.44 -21.92
CA SER A 579 -54.72 -39.54 -20.47
C SER A 579 -55.75 -40.67 -20.24
N PRO A 580 -56.04 -41.18 -19.03
CA PRO A 580 -55.45 -40.90 -17.70
C PRO A 580 -55.25 -42.12 -16.75
N ARG A 581 -54.76 -41.83 -15.54
CA ARG A 581 -55.22 -42.31 -14.20
C ARG A 581 -54.76 -43.65 -13.56
N ALA A 582 -54.46 -43.49 -12.26
CA ALA A 582 -54.53 -44.45 -11.14
C ALA A 582 -53.53 -45.62 -11.15
N THR A 583 -52.98 -46.04 -10.00
CA THR A 583 -53.29 -45.70 -8.59
C THR A 583 -52.15 -45.01 -7.87
#